data_AF-A0A1H8NY23-F1
#
_entry.id   AF-A0A1H8NY23-F1
#
_cell.length_a   1.000
_cell.length_b   1.000
_cell.length_c   1.000
_cell.angle_alpha   90.00
_cell.angle_beta   90.00
_cell.angle_gamma   90.00
#
_symmetry.space_group_name_H-M   'P 1'
#
loop_
_entity.id
_entity.type
_entity.pdbx_description
1 polymer ?
#
loop_
_entity_poly.entity_id
_entity_poly.type
_entity_poly.pdbx_seq_one_letter_code
_entity_poly.pdbx_strand_id
1 'polypeptide(L)'
;MAIPSAESAFAPGASARRRLAASLRQAPSPLLLLLVLSGLPVLAAAWAVLSPPVMLSKAMTQDLLFNLSGAWHVYSGHLAHVDFHDASGRLSFLLTALGFHLLGPTPFAFLVNVGIMGAVLFAASFLAAMRRLPLLPAVLFVIFASLLALMPANVGDRPEQYTFAMSYNRYGWSAYSILALILFVPPREERDRTWIDIAVAGGLLAAMFYLKITYFAAGLATLGFAVLFHPHVGRYWRAWLVVGALLVLNALAPHNQAYLADILSWATSGAVRKAATLHFNNFVAAIDRYGPYLAAVAVGLWMWWSGRATFRLPLTLVFLLVMSLLLLSQNSQAAGMPSAIVVLFALYDRLRTAFASLGNRDVAPWLLTLLLFPLFAVGGYATSIAGYHANARDGRGVHVVERTNLRGLAVPEGPRGTFLSFSHSFDYPSRPKDAPAQPLYQLSDYEYVLVLMEGADLLMDRPIGGIALLDSVNPLSFMLGVEPVRGANLWSTWSAPKRSAGEFLGGARYVLVPKFATSPQWTDDMMRLYGGYLEQHFRWAAETRCWTLFVRSDPELPTSTSQGHI
;
A
#
# COMPACT_ATOMS: atom_id res chain seq x y z
N MET A 1 -4.34 9.97 -49.17
CA MET A 1 -3.52 8.75 -49.04
C MET A 1 -4.26 7.82 -48.07
N ALA A 2 -4.73 6.66 -48.53
CA ALA A 2 -5.50 5.74 -47.67
C ALA A 2 -4.62 5.24 -46.51
N ILE A 3 -5.14 5.30 -45.28
CA ILE A 3 -4.49 4.73 -44.10
C ILE A 3 -4.44 3.21 -44.31
N PRO A 4 -3.26 2.56 -44.34
CA PRO A 4 -3.18 1.12 -44.48
C PRO A 4 -3.97 0.44 -43.37
N SER A 5 -4.80 -0.54 -43.70
CA SER A 5 -5.57 -1.31 -42.71
C SER A 5 -4.61 -1.97 -41.71
N ALA A 6 -5.04 -2.15 -40.45
CA ALA A 6 -4.22 -2.78 -39.41
C ALA A 6 -3.68 -4.15 -39.85
N GLU A 7 -4.43 -4.91 -40.65
CA GLU A 7 -4.04 -6.19 -41.22
C GLU A 7 -2.80 -6.10 -42.12
N SER A 8 -2.72 -5.07 -42.98
CA SER A 8 -1.56 -4.84 -43.85
C SER A 8 -0.28 -4.48 -43.08
N ALA A 9 -0.40 -3.93 -41.87
CA ALA A 9 0.74 -3.53 -41.06
C ALA A 9 1.41 -4.71 -40.35
N PHE A 10 0.70 -5.83 -40.16
CA PHE A 10 1.22 -7.06 -39.55
C PHE A 10 1.52 -8.17 -40.57
N ALA A 11 1.38 -7.90 -41.88
CA ALA A 11 1.71 -8.84 -42.94
C ALA A 11 3.20 -9.29 -42.91
N PRO A 12 3.51 -10.50 -43.40
CA PRO A 12 4.89 -10.94 -43.66
C PRO A 12 5.60 -9.91 -44.55
N GLY A 13 6.80 -9.46 -44.15
CA GLY A 13 7.56 -8.43 -44.88
C GLY A 13 7.29 -6.96 -44.49
N ALA A 14 6.31 -6.68 -43.60
CA ALA A 14 6.11 -5.32 -43.08
C ALA A 14 7.29 -4.89 -42.19
N SER A 15 7.81 -3.67 -42.38
CA SER A 15 8.93 -3.16 -41.60
C SER A 15 8.59 -2.99 -40.11
N ALA A 16 9.57 -3.19 -39.23
CA ALA A 16 9.40 -3.04 -37.77
C ALA A 16 8.79 -1.67 -37.39
N ARG A 17 9.19 -0.61 -38.09
CA ARG A 17 8.65 0.74 -37.92
C ARG A 17 7.14 0.82 -38.22
N ARG A 18 6.65 0.12 -39.24
CA ARG A 18 5.20 0.09 -39.56
C ARG A 18 4.42 -0.70 -38.51
N ARG A 19 4.96 -1.85 -38.06
CA ARG A 19 4.36 -2.66 -36.99
C ARG A 19 4.26 -1.89 -35.68
N LEU A 20 5.31 -1.20 -35.28
CA LEU A 20 5.33 -0.35 -34.08
C LEU A 20 4.30 0.78 -34.17
N ALA A 21 4.24 1.47 -35.30
CA ALA A 21 3.27 2.57 -35.48
C ALA A 21 1.82 2.06 -35.46
N ALA A 22 1.57 0.86 -35.99
CA ALA A 22 0.26 0.21 -35.91
C ALA A 22 -0.07 -0.24 -34.48
N SER A 23 0.86 -0.88 -33.76
CA SER A 23 0.68 -1.33 -32.37
C SER A 23 0.43 -0.19 -31.39
N LEU A 24 1.01 0.98 -31.69
CA LEU A 24 0.73 2.23 -30.99
C LEU A 24 -0.70 2.67 -31.24
N ARG A 25 -1.13 2.86 -32.49
CA ARG A 25 -2.32 3.67 -32.74
C ARG A 25 -3.62 2.89 -32.93
N GLN A 26 -3.53 1.76 -33.63
CA GLN A 26 -4.70 1.13 -34.27
C GLN A 26 -4.83 -0.35 -33.98
N ALA A 27 -3.74 -1.03 -33.62
CA ALA A 27 -3.76 -2.47 -33.48
C ALA A 27 -4.89 -2.91 -32.53
N PRO A 28 -5.64 -3.95 -32.93
CA PRO A 28 -6.45 -4.65 -31.96
C PRO A 28 -5.54 -5.17 -30.86
N SER A 29 -6.12 -5.46 -29.71
CA SER A 29 -5.44 -6.13 -28.61
C SER A 29 -5.98 -7.56 -28.55
N PRO A 30 -5.54 -8.49 -29.44
CA PRO A 30 -5.97 -9.88 -29.35
C PRO A 30 -5.72 -10.37 -27.93
N LEU A 31 -6.73 -11.01 -27.33
CA LEU A 31 -6.69 -11.43 -25.93
C LEU A 31 -5.42 -12.24 -25.62
N LEU A 32 -5.08 -13.20 -26.48
CA LEU A 32 -3.88 -14.02 -26.33
C LEU A 32 -2.59 -13.19 -26.40
N LEU A 33 -2.48 -12.25 -27.35
CA LEU A 33 -1.26 -11.47 -27.52
C LEU A 33 -1.05 -10.48 -26.37
N LEU A 34 -2.12 -9.80 -25.93
CA LEU A 34 -2.05 -8.96 -24.74
C LEU A 34 -1.67 -9.80 -23.52
N LEU A 35 -2.28 -10.98 -23.34
CA LEU A 35 -2.05 -11.86 -22.19
C LEU A 35 -0.59 -12.34 -22.15
N VAL A 36 -0.02 -12.74 -23.29
CA VAL A 36 1.38 -13.18 -23.36
C VAL A 36 2.33 -12.01 -23.10
N LEU A 37 2.13 -10.88 -23.77
CA LEU A 37 3.04 -9.74 -23.70
C LEU A 37 3.03 -9.02 -22.33
N SER A 38 1.88 -8.99 -21.64
CA SER A 38 1.81 -8.45 -20.28
C SER A 38 2.01 -9.51 -19.21
N GLY A 39 1.53 -10.73 -19.43
CA GLY A 39 1.57 -11.82 -18.46
C GLY A 39 2.98 -12.37 -18.24
N LEU A 40 3.80 -12.55 -19.28
CA LEU A 40 5.16 -13.06 -19.09
C LEU A 40 6.03 -12.15 -18.21
N PRO A 41 6.10 -10.82 -18.44
CA PRO A 41 6.82 -9.92 -17.54
C PRO A 41 6.27 -9.92 -16.10
N VAL A 42 4.94 -9.97 -15.93
CA VAL A 42 4.31 -9.97 -14.61
C VAL A 42 4.58 -11.28 -13.87
N LEU A 43 4.54 -12.42 -14.55
CA LEU A 43 4.90 -13.72 -13.99
C LEU A 43 6.38 -13.79 -13.60
N ALA A 44 7.28 -13.27 -14.45
CA ALA A 44 8.71 -13.20 -14.13
C ALA A 44 8.96 -12.32 -12.89
N ALA A 45 8.27 -11.17 -12.80
CA ALA A 45 8.33 -10.30 -11.64
C ALA A 45 7.77 -10.96 -10.37
N ALA A 46 6.62 -11.63 -10.47
CA ALA A 46 6.05 -12.37 -9.35
C ALA A 46 7.01 -13.47 -8.87
N TRP A 47 7.57 -14.26 -9.79
CA TRP A 47 8.59 -15.25 -9.45
C TRP A 47 9.82 -14.62 -8.77
N ALA A 48 10.30 -13.47 -9.26
CA ALA A 48 11.44 -12.79 -8.67
C ALA A 48 11.16 -12.29 -7.23
N VAL A 49 9.93 -11.86 -6.94
CA VAL A 49 9.51 -11.46 -5.59
C VAL A 49 9.28 -12.65 -4.66
N LEU A 50 8.73 -13.74 -5.18
CA LEU A 50 8.26 -14.88 -4.37
C LEU A 50 9.29 -15.99 -4.17
N SER A 51 10.32 -16.06 -5.02
CA SER A 51 11.32 -17.15 -4.99
C SER A 51 12.53 -16.98 -4.05
N PRO A 52 12.89 -15.80 -3.51
CA PRO A 52 14.01 -15.70 -2.59
C PRO A 52 13.81 -16.53 -1.31
N PRO A 53 14.89 -17.09 -0.73
CA PRO A 53 14.82 -17.93 0.46
C PRO A 53 14.66 -17.15 1.77
N VAL A 54 14.68 -15.82 1.71
CA VAL A 54 14.50 -14.91 2.85
C VAL A 54 13.59 -13.75 2.44
N MET A 55 12.86 -13.20 3.41
CA MET A 55 12.09 -11.98 3.23
C MET A 55 12.94 -10.77 3.62
N LEU A 56 13.55 -10.11 2.63
CA LEU A 56 14.39 -8.94 2.88
C LEU A 56 13.59 -7.65 3.15
N SER A 57 13.88 -6.97 4.26
CA SER A 57 13.36 -5.67 4.65
C SER A 57 14.52 -4.72 4.97
N LYS A 58 14.79 -3.76 4.09
CA LYS A 58 15.83 -2.71 4.21
C LYS A 58 15.31 -1.39 4.78
N ALA A 59 13.99 -1.28 4.97
CA ALA A 59 13.36 -0.06 5.45
C ALA A 59 12.01 -0.38 6.11
N MET A 60 11.67 0.38 7.15
CA MET A 60 10.35 0.35 7.80
C MET A 60 9.94 -1.06 8.24
N THR A 61 10.86 -1.82 8.82
CA THR A 61 10.58 -3.21 9.26
C THR A 61 9.44 -3.26 10.26
N GLN A 62 9.29 -2.24 11.12
CA GLN A 62 8.13 -2.07 12.00
C GLN A 62 6.77 -2.11 11.27
N ASP A 63 6.65 -1.53 10.07
CA ASP A 63 5.41 -1.49 9.29
C ASP A 63 5.11 -2.85 8.64
N LEU A 64 6.15 -3.62 8.30
CA LEU A 64 5.99 -5.02 7.91
C LEU A 64 5.47 -5.85 9.09
N LEU A 65 6.08 -5.67 10.28
CA LEU A 65 5.66 -6.36 11.49
C LEU A 65 4.25 -5.95 11.95
N PHE A 66 3.81 -4.71 11.68
CA PHE A 66 2.43 -4.28 11.88
C PHE A 66 1.44 -5.19 11.14
N ASN A 67 1.71 -5.52 9.87
CA ASN A 67 0.82 -6.39 9.12
C ASN A 67 0.82 -7.83 9.64
N LEU A 68 2.01 -8.37 9.94
CA LEU A 68 2.13 -9.73 10.49
C LEU A 68 1.43 -9.84 11.84
N SER A 69 1.53 -8.80 12.68
CA SER A 69 0.83 -8.74 13.98
C SER A 69 -0.68 -8.68 13.79
N GLY A 70 -1.18 -7.81 12.90
CA GLY A 70 -2.63 -7.72 12.62
C GLY A 70 -3.20 -9.00 12.03
N ALA A 71 -2.45 -9.65 11.14
CA ALA A 71 -2.78 -10.96 10.63
C ALA A 71 -2.77 -12.04 11.71
N TRP A 72 -1.85 -11.95 12.68
CA TRP A 72 -1.76 -12.90 13.78
C TRP A 72 -2.96 -12.80 14.73
N HIS A 73 -3.46 -11.59 14.98
CA HIS A 73 -4.76 -11.39 15.63
C HIS A 73 -5.87 -12.12 14.86
N VAL A 74 -6.01 -11.87 13.56
CA VAL A 74 -7.06 -12.49 12.73
C VAL A 74 -6.94 -14.01 12.71
N TYR A 75 -5.72 -14.54 12.58
CA TYR A 75 -5.43 -15.96 12.62
C TYR A 75 -5.77 -16.60 13.98
N SER A 76 -5.61 -15.84 15.07
CA SER A 76 -6.01 -16.25 16.42
C SER A 76 -7.51 -16.10 16.69
N GLY A 77 -8.32 -15.81 15.67
CA GLY A 77 -9.78 -15.67 15.80
C GLY A 77 -10.26 -14.28 16.25
N HIS A 78 -9.37 -13.27 16.30
CA HIS A 78 -9.76 -11.92 16.64
C HIS A 78 -10.42 -11.19 15.47
N LEU A 79 -11.44 -10.41 15.79
CA LEU A 79 -12.14 -9.54 14.85
C LEU A 79 -11.46 -8.16 14.81
N ALA A 80 -10.93 -7.80 13.64
CA ALA A 80 -10.39 -6.47 13.39
C ALA A 80 -11.41 -5.38 13.72
N HIS A 81 -10.94 -4.30 14.35
CA HIS A 81 -11.69 -3.13 14.85
C HIS A 81 -12.57 -3.39 16.08
N VAL A 82 -12.70 -4.64 16.53
CA VAL A 82 -13.43 -5.01 17.75
C VAL A 82 -12.45 -5.46 18.83
N ASP A 83 -11.60 -6.43 18.48
CA ASP A 83 -10.63 -7.01 19.39
C ASP A 83 -9.27 -6.32 19.35
N PHE A 84 -9.00 -5.59 18.26
CA PHE A 84 -7.83 -4.74 18.10
C PHE A 84 -8.17 -3.61 17.13
N HIS A 85 -7.51 -2.47 17.29
CA HIS A 85 -7.98 -1.23 16.66
C HIS A 85 -6.97 -0.63 15.69
N ASP A 86 -7.44 -0.20 14.52
CA ASP A 86 -6.60 0.44 13.49
C ASP A 86 -7.46 1.20 12.46
N ALA A 87 -6.87 2.21 11.79
CA ALA A 87 -7.54 2.94 10.72
C ALA A 87 -7.47 2.24 9.34
N SER A 88 -6.60 1.23 9.19
CA SER A 88 -6.45 0.43 7.98
C SER A 88 -7.55 -0.60 7.87
N GLY A 89 -7.99 -0.92 6.65
CA GLY A 89 -9.02 -1.94 6.47
C GLY A 89 -8.46 -3.35 6.66
N ARG A 90 -9.36 -4.29 6.92
CA ARG A 90 -9.02 -5.69 7.27
C ARG A 90 -8.49 -6.58 6.12
N LEU A 91 -8.60 -6.18 4.85
CA LEU A 91 -8.30 -7.06 3.71
C LEU A 91 -6.86 -7.56 3.74
N SER A 92 -5.90 -6.68 4.02
CA SER A 92 -4.50 -7.09 4.01
C SER A 92 -4.19 -8.09 5.13
N PHE A 93 -4.83 -7.96 6.30
CA PHE A 93 -4.64 -8.90 7.41
C PHE A 93 -5.26 -10.26 7.10
N LEU A 94 -6.46 -10.29 6.49
CA LEU A 94 -7.13 -11.53 6.07
C LEU A 94 -6.29 -12.32 5.07
N LEU A 95 -5.70 -11.63 4.07
CA LEU A 95 -4.87 -12.29 3.06
C LEU A 95 -3.54 -12.81 3.63
N THR A 96 -2.94 -12.09 4.57
CA THR A 96 -1.73 -12.55 5.27
C THR A 96 -2.07 -13.71 6.24
N ALA A 97 -3.23 -13.68 6.91
CA ALA A 97 -3.69 -14.77 7.77
C ALA A 97 -3.98 -16.05 6.97
N LEU A 98 -4.54 -15.93 5.75
CA LEU A 98 -4.60 -17.04 4.80
C LEU A 98 -3.19 -17.58 4.50
N GLY A 99 -2.20 -16.70 4.38
CA GLY A 99 -0.80 -17.09 4.25
C GLY A 99 -0.28 -17.92 5.41
N PHE A 100 -0.70 -17.63 6.65
CA PHE A 100 -0.34 -18.46 7.81
C PHE A 100 -0.92 -19.87 7.72
N HIS A 101 -2.15 -20.04 7.20
CA HIS A 101 -2.71 -21.38 6.95
C HIS A 101 -1.98 -22.13 5.84
N LEU A 102 -1.45 -21.44 4.83
CA LEU A 102 -0.81 -22.08 3.66
C LEU A 102 0.68 -22.37 3.87
N LEU A 103 1.41 -21.48 4.55
CA LEU A 103 2.87 -21.51 4.68
C LEU A 103 3.35 -21.63 6.13
N GLY A 104 2.42 -21.66 7.09
CA GLY A 104 2.72 -21.57 8.53
C GLY A 104 3.00 -20.14 9.00
N PRO A 105 3.16 -19.94 10.33
CA PRO A 105 3.37 -18.64 10.95
C PRO A 105 4.80 -18.13 10.71
N THR A 106 5.06 -17.64 9.50
CA THR A 106 6.35 -17.10 9.06
C THR A 106 6.16 -15.77 8.33
N PRO A 107 7.21 -14.95 8.15
CA PRO A 107 7.09 -13.70 7.39
C PRO A 107 6.63 -13.94 5.95
N PHE A 108 6.98 -15.09 5.36
CA PHE A 108 6.58 -15.48 4.00
C PHE A 108 5.08 -15.57 3.79
N ALA A 109 4.28 -15.75 4.85
CA ALA A 109 2.82 -15.68 4.76
C ALA A 109 2.32 -14.37 4.13
N PHE A 110 3.05 -13.26 4.35
CA PHE A 110 2.75 -12.00 3.69
C PHE A 110 2.84 -12.07 2.16
N LEU A 111 3.69 -12.93 1.61
CA LEU A 111 3.85 -13.08 0.17
C LEU A 111 2.63 -13.73 -0.51
N VAL A 112 1.79 -14.45 0.24
CA VAL A 112 0.48 -14.94 -0.25
C VAL A 112 -0.44 -13.75 -0.55
N ASN A 113 -0.47 -12.76 0.34
CA ASN A 113 -1.20 -11.51 0.10
C ASN A 113 -0.67 -10.79 -1.15
N VAL A 114 0.65 -10.67 -1.31
CA VAL A 114 1.27 -10.09 -2.51
C VAL A 114 0.86 -10.82 -3.79
N GLY A 115 0.91 -12.16 -3.78
CA GLY A 115 0.54 -12.98 -4.93
C GLY A 115 -0.93 -12.84 -5.33
N ILE A 116 -1.85 -12.91 -4.35
CA ILE A 116 -3.30 -12.78 -4.60
C ILE A 116 -3.63 -11.38 -5.12
N MET A 117 -3.14 -10.33 -4.45
CA MET A 117 -3.40 -8.95 -4.88
C MET A 117 -2.79 -8.67 -6.26
N GLY A 118 -1.59 -9.17 -6.53
CA GLY A 118 -0.97 -9.10 -7.85
C GLY A 118 -1.82 -9.74 -8.94
N ALA A 119 -2.35 -10.94 -8.71
CA ALA A 119 -3.21 -11.65 -9.66
C ALA A 119 -4.55 -10.93 -9.90
N VAL A 120 -5.21 -10.45 -8.84
CA VAL A 120 -6.48 -9.71 -8.95
C VAL A 120 -6.28 -8.40 -9.71
N LEU A 121 -5.24 -7.64 -9.40
CA LEU A 121 -4.95 -6.37 -10.07
C LEU A 121 -4.46 -6.56 -11.52
N PHE A 122 -3.77 -7.66 -11.81
CA PHE A 122 -3.47 -8.08 -13.18
C PHE A 122 -4.75 -8.33 -13.98
N ALA A 123 -5.67 -9.15 -13.45
CA ALA A 123 -6.94 -9.45 -14.14
C ALA A 123 -7.79 -8.18 -14.35
N ALA A 124 -7.91 -7.34 -13.32
CA ALA A 124 -8.67 -6.09 -13.41
C ALA A 124 -8.06 -5.10 -14.43
N SER A 125 -6.73 -4.90 -14.40
CA SER A 125 -6.04 -4.04 -15.36
C SER A 125 -6.10 -4.58 -16.79
N PHE A 126 -6.00 -5.89 -16.97
CA PHE A 126 -6.13 -6.57 -18.26
C PHE A 126 -7.51 -6.31 -18.88
N LEU A 127 -8.58 -6.56 -18.13
CA LEU A 127 -9.96 -6.35 -18.58
C LEU A 127 -10.24 -4.86 -18.89
N ALA A 128 -9.67 -3.94 -18.09
CA ALA A 128 -9.80 -2.51 -18.31
C ALA A 128 -9.07 -2.07 -19.60
N ALA A 129 -7.80 -2.45 -19.73
CA ALA A 129 -6.90 -1.98 -20.80
C ALA A 129 -7.27 -2.56 -22.17
N MET A 130 -7.63 -3.85 -22.24
CA MET A 130 -7.93 -4.53 -23.52
C MET A 130 -9.03 -3.82 -24.32
N ARG A 131 -9.96 -3.17 -23.62
CA ARG A 131 -11.13 -2.49 -24.20
C ARG A 131 -10.87 -1.04 -24.58
N ARG A 132 -9.81 -0.43 -24.05
CA ARG A 132 -9.60 1.03 -24.06
C ARG A 132 -8.36 1.46 -24.82
N LEU A 133 -7.34 0.61 -24.82
CA LEU A 133 -6.02 0.96 -25.33
C LEU A 133 -5.64 0.07 -26.53
N PRO A 134 -4.88 0.60 -27.50
CA PRO A 134 -4.11 -0.21 -28.44
C PRO A 134 -3.12 -1.14 -27.76
N LEU A 135 -2.63 -2.15 -28.48
CA LEU A 135 -1.85 -3.24 -27.89
C LEU A 135 -0.67 -2.75 -27.04
N LEU A 136 0.18 -1.86 -27.56
CA LEU A 136 1.37 -1.40 -26.85
C LEU A 136 1.03 -0.61 -25.56
N PRO A 137 0.20 0.46 -25.61
CA PRO A 137 -0.23 1.14 -24.40
C PRO A 137 -1.01 0.23 -23.43
N ALA A 138 -1.78 -0.75 -23.94
CA ALA A 138 -2.48 -1.72 -23.10
C ALA A 138 -1.50 -2.62 -22.33
N VAL A 139 -0.53 -3.22 -23.01
CA VAL A 139 0.53 -4.02 -22.38
C VAL A 139 1.24 -3.21 -21.30
N LEU A 140 1.63 -1.97 -21.63
CA LEU A 140 2.36 -1.11 -20.70
C LEU A 140 1.54 -0.75 -19.46
N PHE A 141 0.24 -0.47 -19.61
CA PHE A 141 -0.65 -0.20 -18.48
C PHE A 141 -0.83 -1.42 -17.58
N VAL A 142 -1.04 -2.62 -18.15
CA VAL A 142 -1.21 -3.85 -17.37
C VAL A 142 0.05 -4.17 -16.58
N ILE A 143 1.23 -4.07 -17.22
CA ILE A 143 2.52 -4.26 -16.55
C ILE A 143 2.69 -3.21 -15.44
N PHE A 144 2.44 -1.93 -15.72
CA PHE A 144 2.50 -0.86 -14.73
C PHE A 144 1.65 -1.15 -13.48
N ALA A 145 0.36 -1.44 -13.67
CA ALA A 145 -0.56 -1.66 -12.56
C ALA A 145 -0.18 -2.89 -11.72
N SER A 146 0.29 -3.94 -12.39
CA SER A 146 0.70 -5.20 -11.74
C SER A 146 2.04 -5.05 -11.00
N LEU A 147 3.06 -4.46 -11.64
CA LEU A 147 4.36 -4.25 -11.01
C LEU A 147 4.29 -3.24 -9.86
N LEU A 148 3.41 -2.24 -9.94
CA LEU A 148 3.16 -1.33 -8.81
C LEU A 148 2.70 -2.10 -7.56
N ALA A 149 1.87 -3.13 -7.73
CA ALA A 149 1.42 -3.98 -6.63
C ALA A 149 2.53 -4.92 -6.13
N LEU A 150 3.33 -5.47 -7.05
CA LEU A 150 4.37 -6.45 -6.74
C LEU A 150 5.68 -5.83 -6.22
N MET A 151 5.99 -4.57 -6.55
CA MET A 151 7.29 -4.00 -6.22
C MET A 151 7.51 -4.02 -4.70
N PRO A 152 8.67 -4.46 -4.21
CA PRO A 152 8.98 -4.48 -2.79
C PRO A 152 9.61 -3.14 -2.38
N ALA A 153 8.95 -2.01 -2.63
CA ALA A 153 9.35 -0.69 -2.13
C ALA A 153 8.09 0.18 -1.94
N ASN A 154 8.10 1.18 -1.06
CA ASN A 154 6.95 2.06 -0.94
C ASN A 154 6.84 2.99 -2.16
N VAL A 155 5.63 3.45 -2.44
CA VAL A 155 5.43 4.44 -3.51
C VAL A 155 6.15 5.74 -3.12
N GLY A 156 7.05 6.22 -3.97
CA GLY A 156 7.81 7.45 -3.73
C GLY A 156 9.14 7.28 -3.00
N ASP A 157 9.39 6.10 -2.43
CA ASP A 157 10.70 5.75 -1.87
C ASP A 157 11.67 5.36 -2.99
N ARG A 158 12.96 5.27 -2.63
CA ARG A 158 14.00 4.89 -3.59
C ARG A 158 13.84 3.41 -3.99
N PRO A 159 14.06 3.04 -5.27
CA PRO A 159 13.86 1.66 -5.74
C PRO A 159 14.65 0.58 -4.98
N GLU A 160 15.75 0.96 -4.32
CA GLU A 160 16.62 0.08 -3.53
C GLU A 160 16.24 -0.04 -2.04
N GLN A 161 15.26 0.74 -1.56
CA GLN A 161 14.74 0.66 -0.18
C GLN A 161 13.74 -0.49 -0.06
N TYR A 162 14.24 -1.72 -0.18
CA TYR A 162 13.38 -2.88 -0.28
C TYR A 162 12.52 -3.08 0.96
N THR A 163 11.20 -3.11 0.82
CA THR A 163 10.26 -3.36 1.92
C THR A 163 8.87 -3.75 1.43
N PHE A 164 8.18 -4.55 2.25
CA PHE A 164 6.77 -4.86 2.10
C PHE A 164 5.87 -4.05 3.05
N ALA A 165 6.46 -3.13 3.81
CA ALA A 165 5.76 -2.08 4.51
C ALA A 165 4.73 -1.39 3.61
N MET A 166 3.64 -0.92 4.20
CA MET A 166 2.61 -0.11 3.53
C MET A 166 2.10 -0.67 2.19
N SER A 167 2.12 -1.98 1.96
CA SER A 167 1.69 -2.59 0.70
C SER A 167 0.24 -2.25 0.32
N TYR A 168 -0.62 -2.01 1.32
CA TYR A 168 -1.99 -1.56 1.09
C TYR A 168 -2.08 -0.22 0.33
N ASN A 169 -1.08 0.68 0.46
CA ASN A 169 -1.01 1.90 -0.34
C ASN A 169 -0.66 1.58 -1.81
N ARG A 170 0.25 0.62 -2.05
CA ARG A 170 0.57 0.16 -3.42
C ARG A 170 -0.66 -0.43 -4.10
N TYR A 171 -1.37 -1.31 -3.38
CA TYR A 171 -2.60 -1.92 -3.86
C TYR A 171 -3.68 -0.87 -4.12
N GLY A 172 -3.86 0.09 -3.20
CA GLY A 172 -4.79 1.21 -3.35
C GLY A 172 -4.47 2.06 -4.57
N TRP A 173 -3.21 2.42 -4.79
CA TRP A 173 -2.78 3.20 -5.96
C TRP A 173 -2.98 2.45 -7.28
N SER A 174 -2.71 1.15 -7.30
CA SER A 174 -2.95 0.30 -8.47
C SER A 174 -4.45 0.20 -8.76
N ALA A 175 -5.26 -0.14 -7.76
CA ALA A 175 -6.72 -0.22 -7.88
C ALA A 175 -7.34 1.12 -8.33
N TYR A 176 -6.92 2.23 -7.74
CA TYR A 176 -7.36 3.57 -8.12
C TYR A 176 -6.98 3.92 -9.56
N SER A 177 -5.78 3.55 -9.99
CA SER A 177 -5.32 3.79 -11.36
C SER A 177 -6.11 2.99 -12.39
N ILE A 178 -6.47 1.73 -12.07
CA ILE A 178 -7.35 0.90 -12.91
C ILE A 178 -8.75 1.49 -12.97
N LEU A 179 -9.32 1.90 -11.84
CA LEU A 179 -10.62 2.56 -11.77
C LEU A 179 -10.64 3.85 -12.60
N ALA A 180 -9.62 4.70 -12.44
CA ALA A 180 -9.52 5.95 -13.19
C ALA A 180 -9.38 5.71 -14.71
N LEU A 181 -8.65 4.67 -15.14
CA LEU A 181 -8.62 4.27 -16.56
C LEU A 181 -10.01 3.87 -17.04
N ILE A 182 -10.75 3.06 -16.26
CA ILE A 182 -12.11 2.63 -16.58
C ILE A 182 -13.04 3.82 -16.82
N LEU A 183 -12.96 4.83 -15.94
CA LEU A 183 -13.88 5.96 -15.89
C LEU A 183 -13.54 7.12 -16.85
N PHE A 184 -12.27 7.30 -17.20
CA PHE A 184 -11.81 8.47 -17.97
C PHE A 184 -11.34 8.17 -19.38
N VAL A 185 -11.05 6.91 -19.70
CA VAL A 185 -10.73 6.47 -21.06
C VAL A 185 -11.90 5.66 -21.62
N PRO A 186 -12.58 6.13 -22.67
CA PRO A 186 -13.74 5.43 -23.21
C PRO A 186 -13.34 4.10 -23.87
N PRO A 187 -14.23 3.09 -23.88
CA PRO A 187 -14.00 1.86 -24.64
C PRO A 187 -13.90 2.15 -26.14
N ARG A 188 -13.07 1.37 -26.84
CA ARG A 188 -12.83 1.45 -28.29
C ARG A 188 -13.82 0.64 -29.12
N GLU A 189 -14.43 -0.39 -28.54
CA GLU A 189 -15.38 -1.27 -29.23
C GLU A 189 -16.81 -0.71 -29.08
N GLU A 190 -17.62 -0.86 -30.13
CA GLU A 190 -19.06 -0.50 -30.11
C GLU A 190 -19.92 -1.49 -29.30
N ARG A 191 -19.41 -2.70 -29.04
CA ARG A 191 -20.12 -3.73 -28.28
C ARG A 191 -20.32 -3.27 -26.84
N ASP A 192 -21.58 -3.12 -26.45
CA ASP A 192 -21.94 -2.75 -25.09
C ASP A 192 -21.66 -3.91 -24.11
N ARG A 193 -20.51 -3.84 -23.46
CA ARG A 193 -20.11 -4.76 -22.40
C ARG A 193 -19.87 -3.99 -21.09
N THR A 194 -20.59 -2.90 -20.88
CA THR A 194 -20.38 -1.96 -19.75
C THR A 194 -20.48 -2.63 -18.39
N TRP A 195 -21.27 -3.71 -18.28
CA TRP A 195 -21.39 -4.51 -17.05
C TRP A 195 -20.06 -5.08 -16.54
N ILE A 196 -19.12 -5.41 -17.42
CA ILE A 196 -17.78 -5.86 -17.01
C ILE A 196 -17.04 -4.72 -16.32
N ASP A 197 -17.11 -3.51 -16.88
CA ASP A 197 -16.46 -2.33 -16.30
C ASP A 197 -17.08 -1.97 -14.93
N ILE A 198 -18.41 -2.05 -14.83
CA ILE A 198 -19.15 -1.82 -13.58
C ILE A 198 -18.77 -2.85 -12.52
N ALA A 199 -18.68 -4.14 -12.88
CA ALA A 199 -18.31 -5.22 -11.97
C ALA A 199 -16.85 -5.07 -11.49
N VAL A 200 -15.91 -4.80 -12.40
CA VAL A 200 -14.50 -4.57 -12.05
C VAL A 200 -14.36 -3.35 -11.16
N ALA A 201 -14.98 -2.22 -11.52
CA ALA A 201 -14.95 -1.01 -10.71
C ALA A 201 -15.58 -1.22 -9.31
N GLY A 202 -16.69 -1.95 -9.22
CA GLY A 202 -17.32 -2.31 -7.96
C GLY A 202 -16.40 -3.15 -7.07
N GLY A 203 -15.75 -4.16 -7.63
CA GLY A 203 -14.75 -4.98 -6.94
C GLY A 203 -13.55 -4.17 -6.46
N LEU A 204 -13.02 -3.26 -7.30
CA LEU A 204 -11.92 -2.37 -6.94
C LEU A 204 -12.32 -1.41 -5.81
N LEU A 205 -13.51 -0.82 -5.84
CA LEU A 205 -14.02 0.04 -4.77
C LEU A 205 -14.18 -0.74 -3.45
N ALA A 206 -14.76 -1.95 -3.50
CA ALA A 206 -14.87 -2.81 -2.33
C ALA A 206 -13.50 -3.16 -1.74
N ALA A 207 -12.53 -3.52 -2.60
CA ALA A 207 -11.16 -3.79 -2.17
C ALA A 207 -10.52 -2.56 -1.55
N MET A 208 -10.65 -1.37 -2.16
CA MET A 208 -10.12 -0.13 -1.61
C MET A 208 -10.75 0.22 -0.25
N PHE A 209 -12.04 -0.05 -0.03
CA PHE A 209 -12.67 0.15 1.29
C PHE A 209 -12.02 -0.72 2.36
N TYR A 210 -11.81 -2.00 2.06
CA TYR A 210 -11.18 -2.93 2.99
C TYR A 210 -9.64 -2.89 3.00
N LEU A 211 -9.00 -2.09 2.15
CA LEU A 211 -7.57 -1.76 2.25
C LEU A 211 -7.38 -0.49 3.08
N LYS A 212 -8.01 0.60 2.65
CA LYS A 212 -7.88 1.92 3.27
C LYS A 212 -8.97 2.86 2.75
N ILE A 213 -9.81 3.36 3.66
CA ILE A 213 -11.00 4.16 3.32
C ILE A 213 -10.69 5.41 2.46
N THR A 214 -9.50 5.98 2.54
CA THR A 214 -9.12 7.16 1.73
C THR A 214 -9.15 6.87 0.23
N TYR A 215 -8.71 5.66 -0.19
CA TYR A 215 -8.82 5.23 -1.59
C TYR A 215 -10.26 4.96 -2.00
N PHE A 216 -11.09 4.43 -1.11
CA PHE A 216 -12.51 4.24 -1.37
C PHE A 216 -13.23 5.58 -1.58
N ALA A 217 -13.01 6.55 -0.68
CA ALA A 217 -13.57 7.89 -0.81
C ALA A 217 -13.12 8.57 -2.11
N ALA A 218 -11.83 8.47 -2.45
CA ALA A 218 -11.30 8.98 -3.71
C ALA A 218 -11.93 8.29 -4.93
N GLY A 219 -12.12 6.98 -4.87
CA GLY A 219 -12.78 6.19 -5.90
C GLY A 219 -14.25 6.59 -6.11
N LEU A 220 -15.01 6.77 -5.02
CA LEU A 220 -16.40 7.24 -5.08
C LEU A 220 -16.51 8.67 -5.65
N ALA A 221 -15.62 9.58 -5.23
CA ALA A 221 -15.56 10.92 -5.78
C ALA A 221 -15.26 10.90 -7.29
N THR A 222 -14.33 10.04 -7.70
CA THR A 222 -13.97 9.83 -9.11
C THR A 222 -15.13 9.26 -9.92
N LEU A 223 -15.87 8.31 -9.35
CA LEU A 223 -17.08 7.75 -9.95
C LEU A 223 -18.17 8.82 -10.13
N GLY A 224 -18.47 9.59 -9.10
CA GLY A 224 -19.44 10.69 -9.16
C GLY A 224 -19.05 11.73 -10.21
N PHE A 225 -17.78 12.14 -10.23
CA PHE A 225 -17.25 13.03 -11.25
C PHE A 225 -17.40 12.44 -12.66
N ALA A 226 -17.08 11.16 -12.86
CA ALA A 226 -17.21 10.51 -14.15
C ALA A 226 -18.67 10.41 -14.63
N VAL A 227 -19.61 10.11 -13.73
CA VAL A 227 -21.05 10.10 -14.05
C VAL A 227 -21.54 11.45 -14.56
N LEU A 228 -21.08 12.54 -13.94
CA LEU A 228 -21.48 13.91 -14.28
C LEU A 228 -20.84 14.41 -15.58
N PHE A 229 -19.56 14.10 -15.81
CA PHE A 229 -18.79 14.75 -16.88
C PHE A 229 -18.46 13.85 -18.06
N HIS A 230 -18.49 12.51 -17.94
CA HIS A 230 -18.07 11.58 -19.00
C HIS A 230 -19.25 10.83 -19.64
N PRO A 231 -19.61 11.09 -20.91
CA PRO A 231 -20.80 10.55 -21.56
C PRO A 231 -20.88 9.02 -21.60
N HIS A 232 -19.74 8.33 -21.75
CA HIS A 232 -19.73 6.86 -21.79
C HIS A 232 -20.09 6.25 -20.43
N VAL A 233 -19.79 6.94 -19.32
CA VAL A 233 -20.22 6.58 -17.97
C VAL A 233 -21.65 7.08 -17.73
N GLY A 234 -21.91 8.34 -18.06
CA GLY A 234 -23.22 9.00 -17.90
C GLY A 234 -24.36 8.29 -18.65
N ARG A 235 -24.09 7.64 -19.78
CA ARG A 235 -25.07 6.79 -20.49
C ARG A 235 -25.66 5.68 -19.59
N TYR A 236 -24.87 5.17 -18.65
CA TYR A 236 -25.25 4.11 -17.71
C TYR A 236 -25.28 4.61 -16.26
N TRP A 237 -25.53 5.92 -16.05
CA TRP A 237 -25.42 6.56 -14.73
C TRP A 237 -26.18 5.82 -13.63
N ARG A 238 -27.37 5.27 -13.93
CA ARG A 238 -28.18 4.52 -12.95
C ARG A 238 -27.42 3.30 -12.43
N ALA A 239 -26.83 2.51 -13.31
CA ALA A 239 -26.10 1.31 -12.93
C ALA A 239 -24.85 1.66 -12.11
N TRP A 240 -24.13 2.72 -12.50
CA TRP A 240 -22.99 3.25 -11.77
C TRP A 240 -23.37 3.75 -10.36
N LEU A 241 -24.46 4.51 -10.25
CA LEU A 241 -24.96 4.99 -8.96
C LEU A 241 -25.51 3.86 -8.09
N VAL A 242 -26.15 2.84 -8.66
CA VAL A 242 -26.60 1.67 -7.90
C VAL A 242 -25.41 0.93 -7.30
N VAL A 243 -24.35 0.67 -8.07
CA VAL A 243 -23.14 0.03 -7.53
C VAL A 243 -22.46 0.92 -6.48
N GLY A 244 -22.34 2.23 -6.73
CA GLY A 244 -21.83 3.17 -5.74
C GLY A 244 -22.65 3.17 -4.45
N ALA A 245 -23.98 3.19 -4.55
CA ALA A 245 -24.89 3.16 -3.42
C ALA A 245 -24.81 1.85 -2.65
N LEU A 246 -24.78 0.70 -3.34
CA LEU A 246 -24.61 -0.61 -2.68
C LEU A 246 -23.31 -0.69 -1.89
N LEU A 247 -22.22 -0.10 -2.42
CA LEU A 247 -20.94 -0.07 -1.71
C LEU A 247 -20.94 0.88 -0.52
N VAL A 248 -21.60 2.04 -0.63
CA VAL A 248 -21.81 2.94 0.51
C VAL A 248 -22.69 2.28 1.57
N LEU A 249 -23.78 1.61 1.18
CA LEU A 249 -24.64 0.85 2.08
C LEU A 249 -23.86 -0.28 2.76
N ASN A 250 -23.01 -1.00 2.03
CA ASN A 250 -22.12 -1.99 2.63
C ASN A 250 -21.16 -1.33 3.63
N ALA A 251 -20.54 -0.20 3.28
CA ALA A 251 -19.62 0.51 4.18
C ALA A 251 -20.32 0.96 5.47
N LEU A 252 -21.58 1.38 5.40
CA LEU A 252 -22.40 1.81 6.55
C LEU A 252 -23.12 0.67 7.28
N ALA A 253 -23.04 -0.55 6.76
CA ALA A 253 -23.74 -1.70 7.34
C ALA A 253 -23.22 -2.03 8.75
N PRO A 254 -24.05 -2.64 9.62
CA PRO A 254 -23.69 -2.93 11.02
C PRO A 254 -22.35 -3.63 11.21
N HIS A 255 -22.02 -4.59 10.33
CA HIS A 255 -20.76 -5.35 10.40
C HIS A 255 -19.49 -4.52 10.12
N ASN A 256 -19.61 -3.28 9.65
CA ASN A 256 -18.48 -2.36 9.44
C ASN A 256 -18.48 -1.18 10.42
N GLN A 257 -19.44 -1.09 11.35
CA GLN A 257 -19.53 0.04 12.29
C GLN A 257 -18.28 0.19 13.18
N ALA A 258 -17.72 -0.93 13.64
CA ALA A 258 -16.48 -0.92 14.42
C ALA A 258 -15.31 -0.30 13.63
N TYR A 259 -15.19 -0.64 12.34
CA TYR A 259 -14.17 -0.04 11.47
C TYR A 259 -14.36 1.47 11.30
N LEU A 260 -15.61 1.91 11.06
CA LEU A 260 -15.94 3.33 10.95
C LEU A 260 -15.68 4.09 12.26
N ALA A 261 -15.94 3.46 13.41
CA ALA A 261 -15.67 4.03 14.73
C ALA A 261 -14.16 4.24 14.95
N ASP A 262 -13.33 3.27 14.57
CA ASP A 262 -11.88 3.44 14.57
C ASP A 262 -11.47 4.61 13.66
N ILE A 263 -11.93 4.65 12.41
CA ILE A 263 -11.62 5.75 11.48
C ILE A 263 -11.98 7.13 12.09
N LEU A 264 -13.15 7.25 12.70
CA LEU A 264 -13.59 8.49 13.34
C LEU A 264 -12.69 8.84 14.53
N SER A 265 -12.35 7.86 15.35
CA SER A 265 -11.44 8.02 16.48
C SER A 265 -10.08 8.56 16.03
N TRP A 266 -9.47 7.93 15.01
CA TRP A 266 -8.23 8.38 14.39
C TRP A 266 -8.34 9.77 13.73
N ALA A 267 -9.49 10.10 13.14
CA ALA A 267 -9.73 11.43 12.59
C ALA A 267 -9.81 12.52 13.67
N THR A 268 -10.31 12.18 14.85
CA THR A 268 -10.42 13.10 15.99
C THR A 268 -9.13 13.23 16.78
N SER A 269 -8.30 12.19 16.85
CA SER A 269 -7.01 12.16 17.59
C SER A 269 -5.87 12.97 16.94
N GLY A 270 -6.10 13.58 15.78
CA GLY A 270 -5.12 14.41 15.07
C GLY A 270 -4.27 13.64 14.05
N ALA A 271 -4.56 12.35 13.80
CA ALA A 271 -3.87 11.57 12.76
C ALA A 271 -4.21 12.05 11.34
N VAL A 272 -5.40 12.65 11.16
CA VAL A 272 -5.72 13.38 9.93
C VAL A 272 -4.90 14.65 9.90
N ARG A 273 -4.05 14.79 8.88
CA ARG A 273 -3.35 16.03 8.59
C ARG A 273 -4.38 17.09 8.18
N LYS A 274 -4.83 17.90 9.13
CA LYS A 274 -5.93 18.89 8.96
C LYS A 274 -5.45 20.23 8.38
N ALA A 275 -4.15 20.53 8.43
CA ALA A 275 -3.64 21.82 8.01
C ALA A 275 -3.55 21.92 6.47
N ALA A 276 -4.51 22.61 5.85
CA ALA A 276 -4.45 22.95 4.43
C ALA A 276 -3.15 23.71 4.06
N THR A 277 -2.63 24.52 4.98
CA THR A 277 -1.32 25.18 4.87
C THR A 277 -0.16 24.20 4.84
N LEU A 278 -0.18 23.12 5.63
CA LEU A 278 0.83 22.06 5.57
C LEU A 278 0.78 21.34 4.22
N HIS A 279 -0.42 21.06 3.70
CA HIS A 279 -0.59 20.43 2.39
C HIS A 279 -0.11 21.33 1.25
N PHE A 280 -0.44 22.62 1.32
CA PHE A 280 0.04 23.61 0.37
C PHE A 280 1.56 23.76 0.41
N ASN A 281 2.15 23.87 1.60
CA ASN A 281 3.60 23.98 1.77
C ASN A 281 4.32 22.73 1.27
N ASN A 282 3.80 21.53 1.58
CA ASN A 282 4.35 20.27 1.05
C ASN A 282 4.21 20.19 -0.47
N PHE A 283 3.11 20.69 -1.03
CA PHE A 283 2.92 20.75 -2.47
C PHE A 283 3.95 21.66 -3.14
N VAL A 284 4.12 22.88 -2.62
CA VAL A 284 5.09 23.87 -3.13
C VAL A 284 6.52 23.35 -2.97
N ALA A 285 6.86 22.75 -1.83
CA ALA A 285 8.18 22.21 -1.56
C ALA A 285 8.57 21.04 -2.47
N ALA A 286 7.58 20.36 -3.07
CA ALA A 286 7.78 19.23 -3.99
C ALA A 286 7.27 19.53 -5.40
N ILE A 287 7.14 20.81 -5.79
CA ILE A 287 6.55 21.21 -7.07
C ILE A 287 7.32 20.66 -8.28
N ASP A 288 8.65 20.54 -8.13
CA ASP A 288 9.55 19.90 -9.09
C ASP A 288 9.15 18.44 -9.37
N ARG A 289 8.64 17.74 -8.35
CA ARG A 289 8.15 16.35 -8.45
C ARG A 289 6.77 16.24 -9.13
N TYR A 290 6.07 17.35 -9.32
CA TYR A 290 4.74 17.40 -9.94
C TYR A 290 4.74 17.97 -11.37
N GLY A 291 5.90 18.31 -11.90
CA GLY A 291 6.09 18.85 -13.26
C GLY A 291 5.29 18.12 -14.36
N PRO A 292 5.31 16.77 -14.43
CA PRO A 292 4.55 16.03 -15.44
C PRO A 292 3.03 16.25 -15.38
N TYR A 293 2.44 16.40 -14.18
CA TYR A 293 1.02 16.71 -14.04
C TYR A 293 0.70 18.11 -14.50
N LEU A 294 1.52 19.10 -14.10
CA LEU A 294 1.33 20.49 -14.50
C LEU A 294 1.47 20.63 -16.02
N ALA A 295 2.45 19.96 -16.62
CA ALA A 295 2.61 19.89 -18.07
C ALA A 295 1.38 19.25 -18.74
N ALA A 296 0.87 18.14 -18.19
CA ALA A 296 -0.32 17.49 -18.71
C ALA A 296 -1.56 18.39 -18.65
N VAL A 297 -1.77 19.11 -17.54
CA VAL A 297 -2.85 20.10 -17.41
C VAL A 297 -2.69 21.23 -18.41
N ALA A 298 -1.48 21.78 -18.58
CA ALA A 298 -1.20 22.82 -19.56
C ALA A 298 -1.48 22.35 -21.00
N VAL A 299 -1.08 21.12 -21.35
CA VAL A 299 -1.40 20.51 -22.64
C VAL A 299 -2.92 20.34 -22.80
N GLY A 300 -3.62 19.88 -21.76
CA GLY A 300 -5.07 19.76 -21.77
C GLY A 300 -5.79 21.10 -21.99
N LEU A 301 -5.32 22.17 -21.34
CA LEU A 301 -5.82 23.53 -21.52
C LEU A 301 -5.56 24.05 -22.94
N TRP A 302 -4.35 23.84 -23.48
CA TRP A 302 -4.02 24.18 -24.85
C TRP A 302 -4.89 23.42 -25.86
N MET A 303 -5.13 22.12 -25.64
CA MET A 303 -6.01 21.33 -26.51
C MET A 303 -7.44 21.86 -26.47
N TRP A 304 -7.93 22.29 -25.31
CA TRP A 304 -9.25 22.90 -25.19
C TRP A 304 -9.32 24.24 -25.90
N TRP A 305 -8.40 25.17 -25.59
CA TRP A 305 -8.37 26.50 -26.20
C TRP A 305 -8.22 26.44 -27.72
N SER A 306 -7.45 25.49 -28.23
CA SER A 306 -7.24 25.30 -29.66
C SER A 306 -8.34 24.50 -30.38
N GLY A 307 -9.45 24.19 -29.71
CA GLY A 307 -10.60 23.47 -30.27
C GLY A 307 -10.39 21.97 -30.51
N ARG A 308 -9.27 21.40 -30.04
CA ARG A 308 -8.90 19.98 -30.21
C ARG A 308 -9.47 19.07 -29.12
N ALA A 309 -9.96 19.64 -28.03
CA ALA A 309 -10.64 18.94 -26.95
C ALA A 309 -11.75 19.78 -26.35
N THR A 310 -12.71 19.12 -25.71
CA THR A 310 -13.71 19.78 -24.86
C THR A 310 -13.09 20.19 -23.52
N PHE A 311 -13.65 21.19 -22.84
CA PHE A 311 -13.26 21.61 -21.48
C PHE A 311 -13.20 20.46 -20.46
N ARG A 312 -13.96 19.39 -20.68
CA ARG A 312 -13.88 18.14 -19.90
C ARG A 312 -12.46 17.61 -19.74
N LEU A 313 -11.60 17.71 -20.76
CA LEU A 313 -10.24 17.18 -20.70
C LEU A 313 -9.42 17.88 -19.60
N PRO A 314 -9.14 19.19 -19.69
CA PRO A 314 -8.40 19.86 -18.62
C PRO A 314 -9.07 19.73 -17.26
N LEU A 315 -10.41 19.76 -17.19
CA LEU A 315 -11.13 19.53 -15.94
C LEU A 315 -10.84 18.14 -15.33
N THR A 316 -10.81 17.08 -16.14
CA THR A 316 -10.47 15.72 -15.68
C THR A 316 -9.02 15.63 -15.21
N LEU A 317 -8.10 16.31 -15.89
CA LEU A 317 -6.68 16.31 -15.50
C LEU A 317 -6.45 17.03 -14.17
N VAL A 318 -7.10 18.18 -13.98
CA VAL A 318 -7.09 18.92 -12.70
C VAL A 318 -7.71 18.09 -11.59
N PHE A 319 -8.87 17.46 -11.85
CA PHE A 319 -9.51 16.57 -10.88
C PHE A 319 -8.59 15.43 -10.45
N LEU A 320 -7.95 14.73 -11.39
CA LEU A 320 -7.00 13.67 -11.09
C LEU A 320 -5.82 14.16 -10.26
N LEU A 321 -5.25 15.33 -10.58
CA LEU A 321 -4.17 15.94 -9.80
C LEU A 321 -4.62 16.20 -8.36
N VAL A 322 -5.77 16.88 -8.17
CA VAL A 322 -6.31 17.20 -6.85
C VAL A 322 -6.55 15.92 -6.04
N MET A 323 -7.20 14.91 -6.63
CA MET A 323 -7.44 13.64 -5.94
C MET A 323 -6.14 12.92 -5.58
N SER A 324 -5.14 12.98 -6.44
CA SER A 324 -3.84 12.35 -6.18
C SER A 324 -3.10 13.04 -5.04
N LEU A 325 -3.17 14.37 -4.96
CA LEU A 325 -2.61 15.15 -3.85
C LEU A 325 -3.34 14.87 -2.54
N LEU A 326 -4.66 14.78 -2.56
CA LEU A 326 -5.45 14.40 -1.38
C LEU A 326 -5.08 13.00 -0.89
N LEU A 327 -4.94 12.01 -1.79
CA LEU A 327 -4.51 10.66 -1.43
C LEU A 327 -3.08 10.65 -0.87
N LEU A 328 -2.14 11.33 -1.54
CA LEU A 328 -0.76 11.46 -1.08
C LEU A 328 -0.71 12.06 0.33
N SER A 329 -1.54 13.06 0.61
CA SER A 329 -1.58 13.73 1.90
C SER A 329 -1.99 12.84 3.08
N GLN A 330 -2.77 11.79 2.80
CA GLN A 330 -3.26 10.84 3.81
C GLN A 330 -2.47 9.52 3.80
N ASN A 331 -1.52 9.38 2.89
CA ASN A 331 -0.53 8.32 2.93
C ASN A 331 0.68 8.83 3.71
N SER A 332 1.33 7.97 4.49
CA SER A 332 2.64 8.29 5.07
C SER A 332 3.70 8.25 3.96
N GLN A 333 3.57 9.15 2.99
CA GLN A 333 4.21 9.08 1.69
C GLN A 333 4.61 10.50 1.26
N ALA A 334 5.88 10.70 0.91
CA ALA A 334 6.41 12.03 0.62
C ALA A 334 6.29 12.43 -0.87
N ALA A 335 6.22 11.45 -1.78
CA ALA A 335 6.19 11.68 -3.22
C ALA A 335 5.60 10.48 -3.97
N GLY A 336 5.45 10.59 -5.30
CA GLY A 336 5.00 9.50 -6.16
C GLY A 336 3.47 9.44 -6.26
N MET A 337 2.90 9.83 -7.40
CA MET A 337 1.47 9.75 -7.63
C MET A 337 1.20 8.87 -8.85
N PRO A 338 1.11 7.54 -8.70
CA PRO A 338 0.99 6.58 -9.81
C PRO A 338 -0.15 6.87 -10.79
N SER A 339 -1.22 7.53 -10.34
CA SER A 339 -2.31 8.06 -11.17
C SER A 339 -1.86 9.01 -12.29
N ALA A 340 -0.62 9.49 -12.27
CA ALA A 340 -0.02 10.32 -13.32
C ALA A 340 0.01 9.57 -14.65
N ILE A 341 0.23 8.26 -14.54
CA ILE A 341 0.24 7.35 -15.67
C ILE A 341 -1.15 7.33 -16.33
N VAL A 342 -2.23 7.39 -15.55
CA VAL A 342 -3.60 7.49 -16.09
C VAL A 342 -3.84 8.83 -16.78
N VAL A 343 -3.33 9.93 -16.21
CA VAL A 343 -3.36 11.26 -16.87
C VAL A 343 -2.73 11.19 -18.27
N LEU A 344 -1.58 10.53 -18.38
CA LEU A 344 -0.89 10.33 -19.66
C LEU A 344 -1.70 9.45 -20.61
N PHE A 345 -2.37 8.39 -20.13
CA PHE A 345 -3.25 7.57 -20.96
C PHE A 345 -4.52 8.31 -21.42
N ALA A 346 -5.09 9.20 -20.60
CA ALA A 346 -6.19 10.06 -20.99
C ALA A 346 -5.78 11.05 -22.08
N LEU A 347 -4.61 11.68 -21.93
CA LEU A 347 -4.01 12.53 -22.97
C LEU A 347 -3.69 11.75 -24.24
N TYR A 348 -3.13 10.55 -24.08
CA TYR A 348 -2.80 9.64 -25.17
C TYR A 348 -4.01 9.33 -26.03
N ASP A 349 -5.12 8.92 -25.41
CA ASP A 349 -6.35 8.63 -26.15
C ASP A 349 -6.88 9.88 -26.87
N ARG A 350 -6.84 11.05 -26.22
CA ARG A 350 -7.28 12.30 -26.84
C ARG A 350 -6.41 12.71 -28.02
N LEU A 351 -5.09 12.66 -27.89
CA LEU A 351 -4.18 12.97 -29.00
C LEU A 351 -4.34 11.98 -30.15
N ARG A 352 -4.48 10.69 -29.84
CA ARG A 352 -4.74 9.65 -30.84
C ARG A 352 -6.01 9.92 -31.66
N THR A 353 -7.08 10.35 -31.01
CA THR A 353 -8.37 10.65 -31.65
C THR A 353 -8.37 12.00 -32.37
N ALA A 354 -7.87 13.08 -31.74
CA ALA A 354 -7.85 14.42 -32.32
C ALA A 354 -7.02 14.50 -33.61
N PHE A 355 -5.98 13.67 -33.71
CA PHE A 355 -5.13 13.59 -34.89
C PHE A 355 -5.41 12.34 -35.74
N ALA A 356 -6.62 11.79 -35.71
CA ALA A 356 -7.00 10.60 -36.48
C ALA A 356 -6.77 10.73 -38.00
N SER A 357 -6.86 11.95 -38.55
CA SER A 357 -6.63 12.24 -39.97
C SER A 357 -5.17 12.19 -40.42
N LEU A 358 -4.22 12.37 -39.49
CA LEU A 358 -2.80 12.36 -39.81
C LEU A 358 -2.27 10.95 -40.06
N GLY A 359 -1.16 10.84 -40.80
CA GLY A 359 -0.48 9.58 -41.02
C GLY A 359 0.16 9.03 -39.74
N ASN A 360 0.35 7.71 -39.68
CA ASN A 360 1.00 7.07 -38.53
C ASN A 360 2.43 7.60 -38.27
N ARG A 361 3.14 8.03 -39.32
CA ARG A 361 4.50 8.59 -39.20
C ARG A 361 4.53 9.91 -38.44
N ASP A 362 3.48 10.71 -38.55
CA ASP A 362 3.43 12.06 -38.00
C ASP A 362 2.95 12.06 -36.54
N VAL A 363 2.05 11.14 -36.19
CA VAL A 363 1.45 11.05 -34.85
C VAL A 363 2.24 10.13 -33.91
N ALA A 364 2.91 9.10 -34.42
CA ALA A 364 3.62 8.13 -33.59
C ALA A 364 4.68 8.73 -32.65
N PRO A 365 5.49 9.74 -33.04
CA PRO A 365 6.45 10.36 -32.12
C PRO A 365 5.77 10.95 -30.88
N TRP A 366 4.67 11.69 -31.06
CA TRP A 366 3.92 12.29 -29.95
C TRP A 366 3.33 11.24 -29.01
N LEU A 367 2.76 10.17 -29.58
CA LEU A 367 2.21 9.06 -28.80
C LEU A 367 3.32 8.31 -28.04
N LEU A 368 4.48 8.11 -28.64
CA LEU A 368 5.64 7.50 -27.98
C LEU A 368 6.16 8.34 -26.84
N THR A 369 6.24 9.68 -27.00
CA THR A 369 6.66 10.60 -25.95
C THR A 369 5.81 10.45 -24.69
N LEU A 370 4.49 10.29 -24.83
CA LEU A 370 3.59 10.06 -23.70
C LEU A 370 3.80 8.71 -23.00
N LEU A 371 4.33 7.71 -23.72
CA LEU A 371 4.63 6.39 -23.18
C LEU A 371 6.01 6.30 -22.51
N LEU A 372 6.87 7.32 -22.64
CA LEU A 372 8.18 7.34 -21.98
C LEU A 372 8.05 7.29 -20.46
N PHE A 373 7.18 8.10 -19.86
CA PHE A 373 6.99 8.11 -18.41
C PHE A 373 6.44 6.79 -17.86
N PRO A 374 5.37 6.18 -18.43
CA PRO A 374 4.95 4.84 -18.04
C PRO A 374 6.06 3.79 -18.20
N LEU A 375 6.88 3.90 -19.27
CA LEU A 375 8.02 3.01 -19.47
C LEU A 375 9.10 3.18 -18.39
N PHE A 376 9.43 4.40 -18.02
CA PHE A 376 10.35 4.68 -16.91
C PHE A 376 9.82 4.17 -15.58
N ALA A 377 8.51 4.34 -15.30
CA ALA A 377 7.88 3.81 -14.11
C ALA A 377 7.98 2.27 -14.05
N VAL A 378 7.61 1.60 -15.16
CA VAL A 378 7.74 0.14 -15.30
C VAL A 378 9.18 -0.33 -15.15
N GLY A 379 10.14 0.36 -15.79
CA GLY A 379 11.56 0.07 -15.66
C GLY A 379 12.08 0.23 -14.23
N GLY A 380 11.64 1.27 -13.52
CA GLY A 380 11.96 1.48 -12.10
C GLY A 380 11.42 0.36 -11.21
N TYR A 381 10.16 -0.04 -11.39
CA TYR A 381 9.57 -1.15 -10.64
C TYR A 381 10.27 -2.48 -10.94
N ALA A 382 10.55 -2.77 -12.21
CA ALA A 382 11.27 -3.97 -12.62
C ALA A 382 12.70 -3.99 -12.04
N THR A 383 13.38 -2.85 -12.00
CA THR A 383 14.73 -2.71 -11.41
C THR A 383 14.68 -2.94 -9.90
N SER A 384 13.68 -2.40 -9.20
CA SER A 384 13.47 -2.66 -7.77
C SER A 384 13.25 -4.15 -7.48
N ILE A 385 12.37 -4.80 -8.26
CA ILE A 385 12.08 -6.24 -8.13
C ILE A 385 13.32 -7.10 -8.42
N ALA A 386 14.04 -6.82 -9.51
CA ALA A 386 15.26 -7.55 -9.84
C ALA A 386 16.36 -7.35 -8.78
N GLY A 387 16.50 -6.11 -8.28
CA GLY A 387 17.42 -5.78 -7.21
C GLY A 387 17.07 -6.48 -5.90
N TYR A 388 15.79 -6.52 -5.53
CA TYR A 388 15.31 -7.28 -4.37
C TYR A 388 15.66 -8.77 -4.51
N HIS A 389 15.32 -9.38 -5.64
CA HIS A 389 15.61 -10.80 -5.90
C HIS A 389 17.11 -11.11 -5.78
N ALA A 390 17.97 -10.25 -6.34
CA ALA A 390 19.42 -10.40 -6.24
C ALA A 390 19.91 -10.26 -4.79
N ASN A 391 19.49 -9.22 -4.07
CA ASN A 391 19.94 -8.97 -2.70
C ASN A 391 19.42 -10.02 -1.70
N ALA A 392 18.17 -10.46 -1.86
CA ALA A 392 17.58 -11.47 -1.00
C ALA A 392 18.18 -12.87 -1.24
N ARG A 393 18.79 -13.15 -2.41
CA ARG A 393 19.50 -14.41 -2.67
C ARG A 393 20.98 -14.39 -2.30
N ASP A 394 21.64 -13.25 -2.49
CA ASP A 394 23.09 -13.13 -2.28
C ASP A 394 23.48 -13.30 -0.80
N GLY A 395 22.61 -12.90 0.13
CA GLY A 395 22.81 -13.12 1.57
C GLY A 395 23.97 -12.35 2.20
N ARG A 396 24.75 -11.58 1.42
CA ARG A 396 25.87 -10.78 1.93
C ARG A 396 25.36 -9.51 2.62
N GLY A 397 25.91 -9.22 3.79
CA GLY A 397 25.63 -7.99 4.54
C GLY A 397 24.18 -7.90 5.03
N VAL A 398 23.55 -9.05 5.31
CA VAL A 398 22.21 -9.11 5.91
C VAL A 398 22.23 -10.00 7.15
N HIS A 399 21.49 -9.59 8.17
CA HIS A 399 21.16 -10.42 9.32
C HIS A 399 19.85 -11.15 9.07
N VAL A 400 19.86 -12.48 9.13
CA VAL A 400 18.68 -13.32 9.00
C VAL A 400 18.27 -13.80 10.39
N VAL A 401 16.98 -13.65 10.71
CA VAL A 401 16.42 -14.19 11.95
C VAL A 401 16.31 -15.70 11.82
N GLU A 402 16.89 -16.45 12.77
CA GLU A 402 16.96 -17.92 12.71
C GLU A 402 15.89 -18.63 13.54
N ARG A 403 15.31 -17.94 14.52
CA ARG A 403 14.39 -18.50 15.53
C ARG A 403 13.15 -17.63 15.70
N THR A 404 12.15 -18.11 16.43
CA THR A 404 10.78 -17.54 16.51
C THR A 404 10.02 -17.64 15.18
N ASN A 405 8.77 -17.21 15.16
CA ASN A 405 7.98 -17.09 13.93
C ASN A 405 8.51 -16.03 12.95
N LEU A 406 9.52 -15.23 13.33
CA LEU A 406 10.22 -14.34 12.40
C LEU A 406 11.33 -15.02 11.60
N ARG A 407 11.55 -16.33 11.77
CA ARG A 407 12.56 -17.06 11.01
C ARG A 407 12.46 -16.79 9.51
N GLY A 408 13.59 -16.45 8.88
CA GLY A 408 13.66 -16.09 7.46
C GLY A 408 13.40 -14.62 7.13
N LEU A 409 13.04 -13.76 8.10
CA LEU A 409 13.14 -12.31 7.93
C LEU A 409 14.62 -11.91 7.84
N ALA A 410 14.99 -11.11 6.84
CA ALA A 410 16.33 -10.58 6.67
C ALA A 410 16.31 -9.05 6.71
N VAL A 411 17.27 -8.44 7.40
CA VAL A 411 17.49 -6.99 7.45
C VAL A 411 18.96 -6.67 7.14
N PRO A 412 19.30 -5.48 6.61
CA PRO A 412 20.69 -5.08 6.41
C PRO A 412 21.50 -5.26 7.69
N GLU A 413 22.69 -5.84 7.61
CA GLU A 413 23.56 -5.97 8.76
C GLU A 413 24.12 -4.58 9.13
N GLY A 414 23.88 -4.15 10.36
CA GLY A 414 24.46 -2.93 10.92
C GLY A 414 25.65 -3.23 11.82
N PRO A 415 26.56 -2.27 12.08
CA PRO A 415 27.58 -2.44 13.10
C PRO A 415 26.91 -2.79 14.43
N ARG A 416 27.26 -3.95 15.00
CA ARG A 416 26.80 -4.34 16.33
C ARG A 416 27.31 -3.32 17.34
N GLY A 417 26.39 -2.67 18.05
CA GLY A 417 26.74 -1.93 19.25
C GLY A 417 26.83 -0.41 19.16
N THR A 418 26.46 0.26 18.07
CA THR A 418 26.49 1.74 18.07
C THR A 418 25.54 2.33 19.12
N PHE A 419 24.30 1.85 19.23
CA PHE A 419 23.38 2.29 20.30
C PHE A 419 23.39 1.40 21.53
N LEU A 420 23.45 0.09 21.32
CA LEU A 420 23.46 -0.87 22.40
C LEU A 420 24.63 -0.57 23.37
N SER A 421 25.82 -0.14 22.92
CA SER A 421 26.95 0.19 23.81
C SER A 421 26.70 1.31 24.86
N PHE A 422 25.67 2.16 24.70
CA PHE A 422 25.33 3.24 25.64
C PHE A 422 24.27 2.80 26.66
N SER A 423 24.58 1.81 27.52
CA SER A 423 23.56 1.01 28.22
C SER A 423 23.29 1.28 29.70
N HIS A 424 23.68 2.42 30.28
CA HIS A 424 23.40 2.65 31.71
C HIS A 424 22.72 3.97 32.05
N SER A 425 22.71 4.96 31.16
CA SER A 425 22.18 6.30 31.44
C SER A 425 22.07 7.12 30.17
N PHE A 426 21.17 6.71 29.26
CA PHE A 426 20.83 7.55 28.12
C PHE A 426 19.55 8.31 28.42
N ASP A 427 19.68 9.56 28.85
CA ASP A 427 18.58 10.51 28.87
C ASP A 427 18.27 10.94 27.43
N TYR A 428 17.03 10.74 26.99
CA TYR A 428 16.57 11.38 25.77
C TYR A 428 16.66 12.90 25.97
N PRO A 429 17.40 13.65 25.14
CA PRO A 429 17.42 15.10 25.26
C PRO A 429 15.99 15.64 25.09
N SER A 430 15.48 16.30 26.13
CA SER A 430 14.14 16.90 26.15
C SER A 430 14.00 17.92 25.01
N ARG A 431 12.97 17.75 24.19
CA ARG A 431 12.71 18.57 22.99
C ARG A 431 12.19 19.98 23.36
N PRO A 432 12.72 21.05 22.76
CA PRO A 432 12.07 22.36 22.78
C PRO A 432 10.73 22.30 22.02
N LYS A 433 9.65 22.88 22.56
CA LYS A 433 8.28 22.80 22.01
C LYS A 433 8.15 23.14 20.51
N ASP A 434 9.10 23.90 19.95
CA ASP A 434 9.01 24.49 18.60
C ASP A 434 9.95 23.86 17.55
N ALA A 435 10.73 22.82 17.88
CA ALA A 435 11.61 22.16 16.90
C ALA A 435 10.81 21.30 15.89
N PRO A 436 11.23 21.13 14.62
CA PRO A 436 10.59 20.20 13.68
C PRO A 436 10.60 18.74 14.18
N ALA A 437 9.56 17.97 13.83
CA ALA A 437 9.31 16.61 14.31
C ALA A 437 10.21 15.54 13.67
N GLN A 438 11.52 15.69 13.78
CA GLN A 438 12.48 14.61 13.54
C GLN A 438 12.88 14.07 14.91
N PRO A 439 12.77 12.77 15.19
CA PRO A 439 13.41 12.19 16.37
C PRO A 439 14.91 12.52 16.26
N LEU A 440 15.52 13.00 17.36
CA LEU A 440 16.97 13.17 17.38
C LEU A 440 17.71 11.85 17.09
N TYR A 441 17.04 10.70 17.32
CA TYR A 441 17.56 9.35 17.08
C TYR A 441 16.43 8.36 16.69
N GLN A 442 16.69 7.49 15.70
CA GLN A 442 15.81 6.38 15.26
C GLN A 442 16.63 5.09 15.20
N LEU A 443 16.08 3.97 15.70
CA LEU A 443 16.69 2.64 15.57
C LEU A 443 16.85 2.28 14.09
N SER A 444 17.99 1.70 13.73
CA SER A 444 18.10 1.01 12.44
C SER A 444 17.20 -0.24 12.41
N ASP A 445 16.81 -0.72 11.23
CA ASP A 445 16.03 -1.96 11.08
C ASP A 445 16.72 -3.16 11.76
N TYR A 446 18.04 -3.21 11.72
CA TYR A 446 18.85 -4.21 12.39
C TYR A 446 18.74 -4.13 13.92
N GLU A 447 18.96 -2.95 14.50
CA GLU A 447 18.86 -2.74 15.94
C GLU A 447 17.44 -2.99 16.45
N TYR A 448 16.43 -2.60 15.68
CA TYR A 448 15.03 -2.89 16.00
C TYR A 448 14.77 -4.40 16.10
N VAL A 449 15.25 -5.19 15.14
CA VAL A 449 15.14 -6.66 15.20
C VAL A 449 15.88 -7.22 16.42
N LEU A 450 17.10 -6.76 16.72
CA LEU A 450 17.85 -7.22 17.89
C LEU A 450 17.14 -6.91 19.21
N VAL A 451 16.57 -5.70 19.34
CA VAL A 451 15.77 -5.29 20.50
C VAL A 451 14.59 -6.25 20.69
N LEU A 452 13.86 -6.60 19.63
CA LEU A 452 12.76 -7.55 19.69
C LEU A 452 13.22 -8.97 20.06
N MET A 453 14.35 -9.42 19.51
CA MET A 453 14.91 -10.74 19.84
C MET A 453 15.28 -10.85 21.33
N GLU A 454 15.86 -9.80 21.92
CA GLU A 454 16.11 -9.73 23.37
C GLU A 454 14.81 -9.76 24.19
N GLY A 455 13.75 -9.13 23.68
CA GLY A 455 12.41 -9.19 24.29
C GLY A 455 11.80 -10.60 24.23
N ALA A 456 11.97 -11.30 23.11
CA ALA A 456 11.55 -12.69 22.97
C ALA A 456 12.31 -13.63 23.91
N ASP A 457 13.63 -13.44 24.06
CA ASP A 457 14.46 -14.20 25.00
C ASP A 457 14.01 -14.05 26.45
N LEU A 458 13.68 -12.82 26.83
CA LEU A 458 13.21 -12.52 28.17
C LEU A 458 11.91 -13.25 28.55
N LEU A 459 11.13 -13.67 27.55
CA LEU A 459 9.84 -14.33 27.70
C LEU A 459 9.87 -15.83 27.40
N MET A 460 10.90 -16.35 26.72
CA MET A 460 10.92 -17.72 26.19
C MET A 460 10.76 -18.81 27.26
N ASP A 461 11.39 -18.62 28.42
CA ASP A 461 11.36 -19.58 29.54
C ASP A 461 10.24 -19.27 30.55
N ARG A 462 9.33 -18.36 30.23
CA ARG A 462 8.23 -17.95 31.10
C ARG A 462 6.94 -18.67 30.73
N PRO A 463 6.01 -18.87 31.68
CA PRO A 463 4.70 -19.42 31.37
C PRO A 463 3.99 -18.61 30.28
N ILE A 464 3.22 -19.29 29.42
CA ILE A 464 2.44 -18.62 28.37
C ILE A 464 1.49 -17.58 29.00
N GLY A 465 1.37 -16.43 28.34
CA GLY A 465 0.43 -15.38 28.72
C GLY A 465 0.44 -14.22 27.74
N GLY A 466 -0.63 -13.42 27.80
CA GLY A 466 -0.79 -12.25 26.94
C GLY A 466 0.34 -11.24 27.13
N ILE A 467 0.84 -10.70 26.02
CA ILE A 467 1.95 -9.74 25.99
C ILE A 467 1.41 -8.39 25.54
N ALA A 468 1.67 -7.34 26.31
CA ALA A 468 1.51 -5.95 25.89
C ALA A 468 2.87 -5.27 25.78
N LEU A 469 3.01 -4.41 24.78
CA LEU A 469 4.22 -3.64 24.51
C LEU A 469 3.89 -2.16 24.54
N LEU A 470 4.63 -1.37 25.33
CA LEU A 470 4.51 0.09 25.30
C LEU A 470 5.42 0.69 24.22
N ASP A 471 5.21 0.28 22.95
CA ASP A 471 5.86 0.85 21.76
C ASP A 471 4.87 0.93 20.60
N SER A 472 5.34 1.25 19.38
CA SER A 472 4.48 1.48 18.22
C SER A 472 3.75 0.26 17.67
N VAL A 473 4.35 -0.92 17.73
CA VAL A 473 3.77 -2.18 17.28
C VAL A 473 4.19 -3.27 18.22
N ASN A 474 3.30 -4.21 18.55
CA ASN A 474 3.61 -5.38 19.36
C ASN A 474 3.72 -6.67 18.52
N PRO A 475 4.91 -7.01 17.99
CA PRO A 475 5.12 -8.25 17.24
C PRO A 475 5.45 -9.46 18.11
N LEU A 476 5.68 -9.28 19.42
CA LEU A 476 6.16 -10.35 20.29
C LEU A 476 5.17 -11.52 20.39
N SER A 477 3.87 -11.23 20.37
CA SER A 477 2.83 -12.27 20.35
C SER A 477 2.94 -13.16 19.12
N PHE A 478 3.13 -12.55 17.94
CA PHE A 478 3.37 -13.29 16.70
C PHE A 478 4.69 -14.06 16.77
N MET A 479 5.78 -13.41 17.19
CA MET A 479 7.11 -14.03 17.30
C MET A 479 7.08 -15.30 18.14
N LEU A 480 6.46 -15.25 19.31
CA LEU A 480 6.42 -16.34 20.28
C LEU A 480 5.28 -17.33 20.04
N GLY A 481 4.41 -17.08 19.05
CA GLY A 481 3.27 -17.95 18.76
C GLY A 481 2.23 -17.98 19.87
N VAL A 482 2.08 -16.87 20.60
CA VAL A 482 1.09 -16.73 21.68
C VAL A 482 -0.10 -15.90 21.21
N GLU A 483 -1.29 -16.19 21.71
CA GLU A 483 -2.48 -15.40 21.43
C GLU A 483 -2.25 -13.94 21.84
N PRO A 484 -2.44 -12.97 20.93
CA PRO A 484 -2.23 -11.57 21.25
C PRO A 484 -3.29 -11.06 22.24
N VAL A 485 -3.00 -9.98 22.98
CA VAL A 485 -4.02 -9.35 23.86
C VAL A 485 -5.05 -8.58 23.04
N ARG A 486 -6.28 -8.50 23.55
CA ARG A 486 -7.35 -7.68 22.95
C ARG A 486 -7.25 -6.22 23.42
N GLY A 487 -7.94 -5.32 22.72
CA GLY A 487 -8.13 -3.91 23.09
C GLY A 487 -6.97 -2.97 22.73
N ALA A 488 -5.83 -3.50 22.27
CA ALA A 488 -4.72 -2.69 21.82
C ALA A 488 -5.00 -2.01 20.46
N ASN A 489 -4.44 -0.81 20.25
CA ASN A 489 -4.27 -0.32 18.89
C ASN A 489 -3.13 -1.12 18.23
N LEU A 490 -3.35 -1.58 17.00
CA LEU A 490 -2.35 -2.32 16.26
C LEU A 490 -1.15 -1.44 15.85
N TRP A 491 -1.44 -0.17 15.54
CA TRP A 491 -0.46 0.88 15.33
C TRP A 491 -0.61 1.96 16.42
N SER A 492 0.44 2.20 17.19
CA SER A 492 0.42 3.09 18.35
C SER A 492 1.51 4.15 18.24
N THR A 493 1.22 5.28 17.61
CA THR A 493 2.15 6.43 17.56
C THR A 493 1.50 7.66 18.19
N TRP A 494 2.22 8.78 18.22
CA TRP A 494 1.77 10.05 18.80
C TRP A 494 0.35 10.52 18.39
N SER A 495 -0.17 10.04 17.26
CA SER A 495 -1.52 10.38 16.77
C SER A 495 -2.57 9.30 17.04
N ALA A 496 -2.21 8.18 17.66
CA ALA A 496 -3.13 7.08 17.93
C ALA A 496 -4.14 7.46 19.03
N PRO A 497 -5.42 7.05 18.89
CA PRO A 497 -6.40 7.20 19.96
C PRO A 497 -5.94 6.51 21.24
N LYS A 498 -5.95 7.22 22.37
CA LYS A 498 -5.58 6.65 23.67
C LYS A 498 -6.67 5.69 24.14
N ARG A 499 -6.29 4.49 24.54
CA ARG A 499 -7.18 3.46 25.09
C ARG A 499 -7.15 3.49 26.61
N SER A 500 -8.18 2.95 27.25
CA SER A 500 -8.15 2.84 28.72
C SER A 500 -7.12 1.78 29.14
N ALA A 501 -6.53 1.94 30.33
CA ALA A 501 -5.54 0.98 30.83
C ALA A 501 -6.14 -0.44 30.97
N GLY A 502 -7.40 -0.54 31.40
CA GLY A 502 -8.11 -1.82 31.51
C GLY A 502 -8.37 -2.49 30.17
N GLU A 503 -8.68 -1.72 29.12
CA GLU A 503 -8.87 -2.24 27.76
C GLU A 503 -7.55 -2.74 27.16
N PHE A 504 -6.47 -1.96 27.30
CA PHE A 504 -5.19 -2.28 26.66
C PHE A 504 -4.35 -3.31 27.44
N LEU A 505 -4.29 -3.18 28.77
CA LEU A 505 -3.43 -3.98 29.64
C LEU A 505 -4.20 -5.09 30.38
N GLY A 506 -5.53 -5.08 30.34
CA GLY A 506 -6.38 -6.01 31.11
C GLY A 506 -6.14 -7.48 30.83
N GLY A 507 -5.88 -7.84 29.57
CA GLY A 507 -5.53 -9.21 29.17
C GLY A 507 -4.04 -9.54 29.23
N ALA A 508 -3.18 -8.57 29.58
CA ALA A 508 -1.74 -8.76 29.58
C ALA A 508 -1.26 -9.41 30.88
N ARG A 509 -0.50 -10.50 30.74
CA ARG A 509 0.31 -11.08 31.81
C ARG A 509 1.68 -10.41 31.89
N TYR A 510 2.24 -10.07 30.74
CA TYR A 510 3.54 -9.43 30.59
C TYR A 510 3.36 -8.06 29.95
N VAL A 511 3.94 -7.03 30.56
CA VAL A 511 4.08 -5.70 29.96
C VAL A 511 5.55 -5.40 29.79
N LEU A 512 5.95 -5.13 28.55
CA LEU A 512 7.32 -4.74 28.22
C LEU A 512 7.35 -3.25 27.89
N VAL A 513 8.30 -2.56 28.53
CA VAL A 513 8.58 -1.14 28.28
C VAL A 513 9.95 -1.03 27.62
N PRO A 514 10.03 -0.50 26.38
CA PRO A 514 11.31 -0.36 25.70
C PRO A 514 12.12 0.77 26.34
N LYS A 515 13.41 0.51 26.56
CA LYS A 515 14.40 1.56 26.87
C LYS A 515 14.85 2.32 25.62
N PHE A 516 14.76 1.64 24.47
CA PHE A 516 15.01 2.20 23.15
C PHE A 516 13.73 2.09 22.33
N ALA A 517 12.84 3.05 22.51
CA ALA A 517 11.55 3.06 21.84
C ALA A 517 11.66 3.48 20.37
N THR A 518 10.79 2.93 19.54
CA THR A 518 10.66 3.37 18.14
C THR A 518 10.09 4.80 18.07
N SER A 519 9.19 5.13 19.01
CA SER A 519 8.75 6.49 19.27
C SER A 519 8.89 6.82 20.76
N PRO A 520 9.99 7.50 21.16
CA PRO A 520 10.25 7.83 22.57
C PRO A 520 9.13 8.67 23.20
N GLN A 521 8.67 9.70 22.50
CA GLN A 521 7.59 10.56 23.01
C GLN A 521 6.30 9.79 23.27
N TRP A 522 5.99 8.82 22.41
CA TRP A 522 4.82 7.98 22.59
C TRP A 522 4.97 7.03 23.79
N THR A 523 6.14 6.45 23.97
CA THR A 523 6.43 5.58 25.13
C THR A 523 6.30 6.36 26.43
N ASP A 524 6.84 7.59 26.49
CA ASP A 524 6.70 8.47 27.65
C ASP A 524 5.24 8.87 27.92
N ASP A 525 4.46 9.09 26.86
CA ASP A 525 3.01 9.35 26.97
C ASP A 525 2.26 8.13 27.52
N MET A 526 2.61 6.91 27.08
CA MET A 526 2.01 5.66 27.57
C MET A 526 2.41 5.38 29.03
N MET A 527 3.67 5.62 29.40
CA MET A 527 4.11 5.49 30.78
C MET A 527 3.40 6.47 31.71
N ARG A 528 3.19 7.72 31.27
CA ARG A 528 2.39 8.69 32.03
C ARG A 528 0.91 8.30 32.12
N LEU A 529 0.35 7.72 31.07
CA LEU A 529 -1.06 7.34 31.02
C LEU A 529 -1.35 6.07 31.84
N TYR A 530 -0.46 5.08 31.79
CA TYR A 530 -0.69 3.75 32.36
C TYR A 530 0.13 3.46 33.62
N GLY A 531 1.05 4.35 34.01
CA GLY A 531 1.94 4.15 35.16
C GLY A 531 1.20 3.77 36.45
N GLY A 532 0.12 4.50 36.80
CA GLY A 532 -0.68 4.17 37.98
C GLY A 532 -1.38 2.80 37.90
N TYR A 533 -1.79 2.36 36.70
CA TYR A 533 -2.36 1.02 36.51
C TYR A 533 -1.28 -0.06 36.60
N LEU A 534 -0.08 0.20 36.06
CA LEU A 534 1.07 -0.70 36.17
C LEU A 534 1.47 -0.89 37.63
N GLU A 535 1.56 0.18 38.41
CA GLU A 535 1.89 0.13 39.84
C GLU A 535 0.86 -0.68 40.66
N GLN A 536 -0.42 -0.59 40.30
CA GLN A 536 -1.50 -1.28 41.00
C GLN A 536 -1.61 -2.76 40.65
N HIS A 537 -1.41 -3.13 39.37
CA HIS A 537 -1.75 -4.47 38.87
C HIS A 537 -0.55 -5.31 38.42
N PHE A 538 0.64 -4.71 38.35
CA PHE A 538 1.84 -5.39 37.91
C PHE A 538 2.99 -5.12 38.89
N ARG A 539 3.92 -6.07 38.94
CA ARG A 539 5.19 -5.92 39.66
C ARG A 539 6.35 -5.96 38.67
N TRP A 540 7.37 -5.17 38.97
CA TRP A 540 8.64 -5.27 38.27
C TRP A 540 9.21 -6.68 38.45
N ALA A 541 9.63 -7.31 37.35
CA ALA A 541 10.04 -8.72 37.35
C ALA A 541 11.45 -8.95 36.81
N ALA A 542 11.87 -8.15 35.84
CA ALA A 542 13.20 -8.21 35.26
C ALA A 542 13.51 -6.94 34.49
N GLU A 543 14.81 -6.73 34.25
CA GLU A 543 15.31 -5.66 33.42
C GLU A 543 16.50 -6.17 32.62
N THR A 544 16.53 -5.80 31.34
CA THR A 544 17.57 -6.16 30.39
C THR A 544 18.20 -4.88 29.83
N ARG A 545 19.06 -4.97 28.81
CA ARG A 545 19.59 -3.77 28.17
C ARG A 545 18.48 -3.02 27.44
N CYS A 546 17.54 -3.73 26.81
CA CYS A 546 16.53 -3.11 25.96
C CYS A 546 15.16 -2.95 26.63
N TRP A 547 14.87 -3.72 27.69
CA TRP A 547 13.52 -3.84 28.24
C TRP A 547 13.46 -3.73 29.75
N THR A 548 12.39 -3.11 30.22
CA THR A 548 11.86 -3.32 31.58
C THR A 548 10.64 -4.22 31.46
N LEU A 549 10.62 -5.32 32.24
CA LEU A 549 9.52 -6.27 32.26
C LEU A 549 8.71 -6.15 33.54
N PHE A 550 7.41 -5.99 33.36
CA PHE A 550 6.40 -6.08 34.41
C PHE A 550 5.60 -7.37 34.24
N VAL A 551 5.30 -8.03 35.35
CA VAL A 551 4.47 -9.24 35.39
C VAL A 551 3.24 -8.95 36.23
N ARG A 552 2.07 -9.38 35.75
CA ARG A 552 0.80 -9.21 36.47
C ARG A 552 0.90 -9.79 37.88
N SER A 553 0.45 -9.02 38.86
CA SER A 553 0.49 -9.38 40.27
C SER A 553 -0.53 -10.46 40.62
N ASP A 554 -1.66 -10.50 39.91
CA ASP A 554 -2.72 -11.51 40.10
C ASP A 554 -2.43 -12.78 39.28
N PRO A 555 -2.30 -13.96 39.92
CA PRO A 555 -1.92 -15.21 39.24
C PRO A 555 -3.05 -15.86 38.42
N GLU A 556 -4.30 -15.43 38.59
CA GLU A 556 -5.49 -16.02 37.95
C GLU A 556 -6.01 -15.12 36.81
N LEU A 557 -5.29 -15.06 35.69
CA LEU A 557 -5.95 -14.78 34.42
C LEU A 557 -6.57 -16.09 33.91
N PRO A 558 -7.86 -16.14 33.52
CA PRO A 558 -8.40 -17.32 32.87
C PRO A 558 -7.55 -17.61 31.64
N THR A 559 -6.92 -18.77 31.63
CA THR A 559 -6.24 -19.30 30.45
C THR A 559 -7.28 -19.35 29.35
N SER A 560 -7.07 -18.60 28.26
CA SER A 560 -7.90 -18.77 27.08
C SER A 560 -7.75 -20.22 26.64
N THR A 561 -8.83 -20.97 26.82
CA THR A 561 -8.93 -22.37 26.45
C THR A 561 -9.13 -22.40 24.94
N SER A 562 -8.03 -22.46 24.19
CA SER A 562 -8.05 -22.85 22.77
C SER A 562 -7.06 -24.00 22.54
N GLN A 563 -7.28 -25.11 23.25
CA GLN A 563 -6.92 -26.41 22.70
C GLN A 563 -7.93 -26.78 21.62
N GLY A 564 -7.44 -26.99 20.38
CA GLY A 564 -8.17 -27.68 19.32
C GLY A 564 -8.43 -26.83 18.07
N HIS A 565 -7.47 -26.77 17.15
CA HIS A 565 -7.40 -27.65 15.98
C HIS A 565 -6.15 -27.28 15.15
N ILE A 566 -5.51 -28.34 14.63
CA ILE A 566 -4.29 -28.34 13.80
C ILE A 566 -4.47 -27.51 12.54
#